data_AF-A0A518C2Q6-F1
#
_entry.id   AF-A0A518C2Q6-F1
#
_cell.length_a   1.000
_cell.length_b   1.000
_cell.length_c   1.000
_cell.angle_alpha   90.00
_cell.angle_beta   90.00
_cell.angle_gamma   90.00
#
_symmetry.space_group_name_H-M   'P 1'
#
loop_
_entity.id
_entity.type
_entity.pdbx_description
1 polymer ?
#
loop_
_entity_poly.entity_id
_entity_poly.type
_entity_poly.pdbx_seq_one_letter_code
_entity_poly.pdbx_strand_id
1 'polypeptide(L)'
;MMPRLPVAARLLTLLVLTTFICCAAVARADETAARSADHQKFTEDFWTFLQDKYSDWKQLEGFPQNVPAPEAGTDGTIYVNDAAAKDLAKLDYGSIVVVEYQRDGKPYALSALFRARPGVNKKNDDWYELYYLADGTIVKSSADSSKYNRPGFLTKVIDGRLWVLSLDSPSISDLVAGEGPEKHVTLPGAGPDRKTIKTDSRETAIHYLFAKPGFVTYFEDGRAWIFAKNTEAATHFKKEGLPEKHVTRIGAGPMRTTIKAPDAETIDMFLGKPEK
;
A
#
# COMPACT_ATOMS: atom_id res chain seq x y z
N MET A 1 23.43 -48.98 -79.56
CA MET A 1 23.23 -50.11 -78.64
C MET A 1 23.37 -49.57 -77.21
N MET A 2 22.25 -49.53 -76.47
CA MET A 2 22.15 -49.22 -75.02
C MET A 2 22.98 -50.19 -74.16
N PRO A 3 23.08 -50.07 -72.80
CA PRO A 3 23.07 -48.90 -71.89
C PRO A 3 24.10 -49.05 -70.72
N ARG A 4 24.18 -48.07 -69.79
CA ARG A 4 24.11 -48.24 -68.31
C ARG A 4 24.24 -46.89 -67.57
N LEU A 5 23.34 -46.65 -66.61
CA LEU A 5 23.26 -45.54 -65.63
C LEU A 5 23.80 -46.03 -64.24
N PRO A 6 23.64 -45.34 -63.09
CA PRO A 6 24.35 -44.15 -62.56
C PRO A 6 24.77 -44.30 -61.05
N VAL A 7 25.57 -43.40 -60.46
CA VAL A 7 25.68 -43.21 -58.97
C VAL A 7 26.13 -41.77 -58.68
N ALA A 8 25.24 -40.82 -58.34
CA ALA A 8 24.87 -40.38 -56.98
C ALA A 8 26.03 -39.81 -56.12
N ALA A 9 26.18 -38.48 -56.12
CA ALA A 9 27.02 -37.74 -55.16
C ALA A 9 26.16 -37.22 -53.99
N ARG A 10 26.55 -37.56 -52.76
CA ARG A 10 25.84 -37.21 -51.51
C ARG A 10 26.18 -35.79 -51.06
N LEU A 11 25.13 -35.01 -50.82
CA LEU A 11 25.12 -33.77 -50.03
C LEU A 11 25.48 -34.08 -48.57
N LEU A 12 26.40 -33.31 -47.99
CA LEU A 12 26.66 -33.29 -46.55
C LEU A 12 26.02 -32.02 -45.98
N THR A 13 24.82 -32.14 -45.41
CA THR A 13 24.13 -31.05 -44.72
C THR A 13 24.53 -31.07 -43.24
N LEU A 14 25.24 -30.03 -42.80
CA LEU A 14 25.64 -29.83 -41.41
C LEU A 14 24.43 -29.31 -40.61
N LEU A 15 23.92 -30.11 -39.68
CA LEU A 15 22.83 -29.74 -38.77
C LEU A 15 23.44 -29.07 -37.53
N VAL A 16 23.29 -27.75 -37.40
CA VAL A 16 23.64 -27.01 -36.17
C VAL A 16 22.47 -27.12 -35.21
N LEU A 17 22.65 -27.92 -34.15
CA LEU A 17 21.67 -28.12 -33.09
C LEU A 17 21.79 -26.99 -32.07
N THR A 18 21.08 -25.88 -32.28
CA THR A 18 21.02 -24.78 -31.30
C THR A 18 20.13 -25.19 -30.13
N THR A 19 20.74 -25.55 -29.00
CA THR A 19 20.02 -25.88 -27.77
C THR A 19 19.47 -24.59 -27.15
N PHE A 20 18.19 -24.30 -27.35
CA PHE A 20 17.46 -23.30 -26.57
C PHE A 20 17.28 -23.85 -25.16
N ILE A 21 18.12 -23.42 -24.22
CA ILE A 21 17.85 -23.60 -22.79
C ILE A 21 16.73 -22.63 -22.43
N CYS A 22 15.49 -23.10 -22.50
CA CYS A 22 14.35 -22.44 -21.84
C CYS A 22 14.56 -22.53 -20.33
N CYS A 23 15.24 -21.54 -19.75
CA CYS A 23 15.05 -21.22 -18.35
C CYS A 23 13.60 -20.76 -18.19
N ALA A 24 12.71 -21.69 -17.83
CA ALA A 24 11.41 -21.34 -17.30
C ALA A 24 11.66 -20.59 -15.99
N ALA A 25 11.74 -19.26 -16.06
CA ALA A 25 11.57 -18.41 -14.91
C ALA A 25 10.14 -18.66 -14.41
N VAL A 26 10.01 -19.54 -13.43
CA VAL A 26 8.78 -19.67 -12.66
C VAL A 26 8.65 -18.33 -11.95
N ALA A 27 7.92 -17.40 -12.55
CA ALA A 27 7.45 -16.21 -11.88
C ALA A 27 6.64 -16.69 -10.68
N ARG A 28 7.28 -16.73 -9.50
CA ARG A 28 6.57 -16.97 -8.26
C ARG A 28 5.53 -15.86 -8.17
N ALA A 29 4.26 -16.25 -8.15
CA ALA A 29 3.18 -15.32 -7.91
C ALA A 29 3.52 -14.48 -6.67
N ASP A 30 3.50 -13.16 -6.84
CA ASP A 30 3.71 -12.19 -5.78
C ASP A 30 2.60 -12.39 -4.73
N GLU A 31 2.89 -13.18 -3.69
CA GLU A 31 1.92 -13.55 -2.64
C GLU A 31 1.37 -12.35 -1.85
N THR A 32 1.86 -11.13 -2.10
CA THR A 32 1.63 -9.96 -1.27
C THR A 32 0.58 -8.97 -1.76
N ALA A 33 0.24 -9.00 -3.05
CA ALA A 33 -0.91 -8.31 -3.58
C ALA A 33 -1.94 -9.35 -4.00
N ALA A 34 -2.47 -10.13 -3.04
CA ALA A 34 -3.54 -11.08 -3.28
C ALA A 34 -4.86 -10.34 -3.57
N ARG A 35 -4.87 -9.61 -4.68
CA ARG A 35 -6.02 -8.98 -5.32
C ARG A 35 -6.56 -9.98 -6.33
N SER A 36 -7.87 -10.14 -6.38
CA SER A 36 -8.48 -11.01 -7.41
C SER A 36 -8.30 -10.40 -8.80
N ALA A 37 -8.39 -11.23 -9.85
CA ALA A 37 -8.35 -10.76 -11.23
C ALA A 37 -9.44 -9.71 -11.53
N ASP A 38 -10.64 -9.86 -10.95
CA ASP A 38 -11.72 -8.90 -11.12
C ASP A 38 -11.38 -7.53 -10.51
N HIS A 39 -10.78 -7.52 -9.32
CA HIS A 39 -10.34 -6.28 -8.69
C HIS A 39 -9.17 -5.66 -9.44
N GLN A 40 -8.25 -6.47 -9.97
CA GLN A 40 -7.17 -5.99 -10.83
C GLN A 40 -7.72 -5.31 -12.08
N LYS A 41 -8.63 -5.97 -12.79
CA LYS A 41 -9.28 -5.39 -13.96
C LYS A 41 -10.02 -4.10 -13.61
N PHE A 42 -10.75 -4.09 -12.49
CA PHE A 42 -11.42 -2.89 -12.02
C PHE A 42 -10.44 -1.73 -11.79
N THR A 43 -9.29 -1.97 -11.16
CA THR A 43 -8.29 -0.92 -10.93
C THR A 43 -7.71 -0.37 -12.23
N GLU A 44 -7.50 -1.22 -13.25
CA GLU A 44 -7.02 -0.80 -14.57
C GLU A 44 -8.07 0.01 -15.35
N ASP A 45 -9.31 -0.48 -15.36
CA ASP A 45 -10.45 0.22 -15.99
C ASP A 45 -10.71 1.57 -15.30
N PHE A 46 -10.58 1.62 -13.98
CA PHE A 46 -10.81 2.84 -13.20
C PHE A 46 -9.72 3.88 -13.44
N TRP A 47 -8.44 3.47 -13.55
CA TRP A 47 -7.38 4.37 -13.99
C TRP A 47 -7.66 4.93 -15.38
N THR A 48 -8.02 4.07 -16.34
CA THR A 48 -8.38 4.48 -17.71
C THR A 48 -9.53 5.50 -17.71
N PHE A 49 -10.48 5.35 -16.78
CA PHE A 49 -11.57 6.31 -16.62
C PHE A 49 -11.09 7.66 -16.05
N LEU A 50 -10.20 7.63 -15.06
CA LEU A 50 -9.68 8.83 -14.37
C LEU A 50 -8.67 9.62 -15.19
N GLN A 51 -7.82 8.92 -15.93
CA GLN A 51 -6.74 9.49 -16.71
C GLN A 51 -7.27 10.61 -17.60
N ASP A 52 -6.57 11.76 -17.56
CA ASP A 52 -6.89 12.99 -18.30
C ASP A 52 -8.22 13.67 -17.94
N LYS A 53 -8.92 13.24 -16.87
CA LYS A 53 -10.19 13.84 -16.46
C LYS A 53 -10.17 14.50 -15.10
N TYR A 54 -9.50 13.88 -14.13
CA TYR A 54 -9.62 14.34 -12.74
C TYR A 54 -9.05 15.75 -12.54
N SER A 55 -8.07 16.16 -13.35
CA SER A 55 -7.47 17.50 -13.31
C SER A 55 -8.45 18.60 -13.74
N ASP A 56 -9.49 18.27 -14.51
CA ASP A 56 -10.52 19.21 -14.95
C ASP A 56 -11.70 19.28 -13.97
N TRP A 57 -11.70 18.44 -12.94
CA TRP A 57 -12.76 18.40 -11.94
C TRP A 57 -12.66 19.58 -10.96
N LYS A 58 -13.71 19.78 -10.17
CA LYS A 58 -13.74 20.83 -9.16
C LYS A 58 -12.66 20.59 -8.11
N GLN A 59 -11.75 21.55 -7.98
CA GLN A 59 -10.76 21.56 -6.90
C GLN A 59 -11.40 22.07 -5.59
N LEU A 60 -10.99 21.48 -4.46
CA LEU A 60 -11.40 21.90 -3.12
C LEU A 60 -10.22 22.45 -2.32
N GLU A 61 -10.50 23.40 -1.42
CA GLU A 61 -9.50 23.95 -0.48
C GLU A 61 -9.24 23.01 0.72
N GLY A 62 -10.12 22.04 0.95
CA GLY A 62 -10.02 21.11 2.08
C GLY A 62 -10.70 19.79 1.80
N PHE A 63 -10.30 18.77 2.55
CA PHE A 63 -10.82 17.42 2.38
C PHE A 63 -12.28 17.35 2.86
N PRO A 64 -13.20 16.80 2.04
CA PRO A 64 -14.62 16.79 2.37
C PRO A 64 -14.90 15.95 3.63
N GLN A 65 -15.86 16.44 4.43
CA GLN A 65 -16.35 15.69 5.58
C GLN A 65 -17.09 14.43 5.11
N ASN A 66 -17.14 13.38 5.95
CA ASN A 66 -17.77 12.09 5.65
C ASN A 66 -17.09 11.24 4.57
N VAL A 67 -15.90 11.63 4.11
CA VAL A 67 -15.01 10.78 3.32
C VAL A 67 -13.93 10.22 4.25
N PRO A 68 -13.63 8.92 4.20
CA PRO A 68 -12.49 8.39 4.92
C PRO A 68 -11.20 9.05 4.40
N ALA A 69 -10.30 9.41 5.30
CA ALA A 69 -9.00 9.91 4.89
C ALA A 69 -8.25 8.79 4.15
N PRO A 70 -7.66 9.07 2.97
CA PRO A 70 -6.84 8.10 2.28
C PRO A 70 -5.60 7.73 3.11
N GLU A 71 -5.08 6.54 2.87
CA GLU A 71 -3.95 5.99 3.60
C GLU A 71 -2.67 6.81 3.45
N ALA A 72 -2.48 7.45 2.30
CA ALA A 72 -1.35 8.35 2.03
C ALA A 72 -1.54 9.79 2.57
N GLY A 73 -2.65 10.05 3.28
CA GLY A 73 -2.93 11.36 3.86
C GLY A 73 -3.66 12.33 2.93
N THR A 74 -4.09 13.47 3.46
CA THR A 74 -4.91 14.46 2.74
C THR A 74 -4.11 15.67 2.24
N ASP A 75 -2.80 15.66 2.41
CA ASP A 75 -1.91 16.76 2.06
C ASP A 75 -1.59 16.71 0.56
N GLY A 76 -2.51 17.25 -0.23
CA GLY A 76 -2.41 17.28 -1.69
C GLY A 76 -3.50 18.14 -2.32
N THR A 77 -3.49 18.21 -3.65
CA THR A 77 -4.54 18.90 -4.39
C THR A 77 -5.77 18.00 -4.47
N ILE A 78 -6.91 18.50 -3.99
CA ILE A 78 -8.13 17.69 -3.85
C ILE A 78 -9.08 18.02 -5.00
N TYR A 79 -9.48 16.99 -5.74
CA TYR A 79 -10.43 17.08 -6.85
C TYR A 79 -11.68 16.25 -6.57
N VAL A 80 -12.84 16.72 -7.00
CA VAL A 80 -14.11 16.00 -6.87
C VAL A 80 -14.91 16.03 -8.16
N ASN A 81 -15.42 14.88 -8.58
CA ASN A 81 -16.23 14.78 -9.78
C ASN A 81 -17.58 15.51 -9.63
N ASP A 82 -18.31 15.71 -10.73
CA ASP A 82 -19.61 16.39 -10.73
C ASP A 82 -20.63 15.75 -9.78
N ALA A 83 -20.58 14.42 -9.60
CA ALA A 83 -21.47 13.74 -8.67
C ALA A 83 -21.22 14.17 -7.22
N ALA A 84 -19.95 14.19 -6.80
CA ALA A 84 -19.55 14.65 -5.47
C ALA A 84 -19.76 16.17 -5.31
N ALA A 85 -19.48 16.96 -6.35
CA ALA A 85 -19.57 18.42 -6.32
C ALA A 85 -21.00 18.95 -6.10
N LYS A 86 -22.04 18.15 -6.41
CA LYS A 86 -23.45 18.50 -6.20
C LYS A 86 -23.79 18.70 -4.73
N ASP A 87 -23.27 17.83 -3.85
CA ASP A 87 -23.53 17.87 -2.41
C ASP A 87 -22.36 17.23 -1.65
N LEU A 88 -21.44 18.09 -1.19
CA LEU A 88 -20.26 17.69 -0.44
C LEU A 88 -20.57 17.19 0.98
N ALA A 89 -21.79 17.38 1.49
CA ALA A 89 -22.18 16.88 2.80
C ALA A 89 -22.64 15.42 2.74
N LYS A 90 -23.26 15.00 1.62
CA LYS A 90 -23.87 13.68 1.45
C LYS A 90 -23.02 12.69 0.65
N LEU A 91 -22.40 13.17 -0.44
CA LEU A 91 -21.51 12.40 -1.31
C LEU A 91 -22.12 11.05 -1.75
N ASP A 92 -23.21 11.11 -2.50
CA ASP A 92 -23.97 9.94 -2.97
C ASP A 92 -23.12 8.95 -3.82
N TYR A 93 -23.66 7.76 -4.04
CA TYR A 93 -23.02 6.77 -4.91
C TYR A 93 -22.68 7.34 -6.30
N GLY A 94 -21.48 7.04 -6.78
CA GLY A 94 -20.88 7.68 -7.95
C GLY A 94 -19.93 8.84 -7.62
N SER A 95 -19.88 9.28 -6.36
CA SER A 95 -18.93 10.28 -5.88
C SER A 95 -17.50 9.75 -5.96
N ILE A 96 -16.60 10.58 -6.52
CA ILE A 96 -15.16 10.32 -6.56
C ILE A 96 -14.45 11.53 -5.96
N VAL A 97 -13.55 11.26 -5.03
CA VAL A 97 -12.60 12.23 -4.48
C VAL A 97 -11.20 11.77 -4.83
N VAL A 98 -10.42 12.65 -5.45
CA VAL A 98 -9.00 12.41 -5.77
C VAL A 98 -8.15 13.33 -4.93
N VAL A 99 -7.10 12.80 -4.32
CA VAL A 99 -6.01 13.57 -3.72
C VAL A 99 -4.77 13.35 -4.57
N GLU A 100 -4.32 14.38 -5.25
CA GLU A 100 -3.07 14.37 -6.02
C GLU A 100 -1.92 14.83 -5.13
N TYR A 101 -0.91 13.98 -4.99
CA TYR A 101 0.26 14.26 -4.19
C TYR A 101 1.40 14.79 -5.05
N GLN A 102 2.02 15.86 -4.59
CA GLN A 102 3.11 16.51 -5.29
C GLN A 102 4.43 16.37 -4.54
N ARG A 103 5.51 16.20 -5.30
CA ARG A 103 6.89 16.25 -4.82
C ARG A 103 7.66 17.13 -5.80
N ASP A 104 8.36 18.14 -5.27
CA ASP A 104 9.12 19.10 -6.07
C ASP A 104 8.28 19.78 -7.17
N GLY A 105 7.02 20.08 -6.86
CA GLY A 105 6.06 20.72 -7.76
C GLY A 105 5.53 19.84 -8.89
N LYS A 106 5.75 18.51 -8.83
CA LYS A 106 5.25 17.54 -9.80
C LYS A 106 4.38 16.49 -9.13
N PRO A 107 3.28 16.07 -9.76
CA PRO A 107 2.52 14.91 -9.30
C PRO A 107 3.42 13.68 -9.27
N TYR A 108 3.43 12.94 -8.15
CA TYR A 108 4.12 11.65 -8.06
C TYR A 108 3.17 10.49 -7.82
N ALA A 109 2.00 10.76 -7.23
CA ALA A 109 1.00 9.76 -6.93
C ALA A 109 -0.38 10.39 -6.73
N LEU A 110 -1.39 9.54 -6.64
CA LEU A 110 -2.75 9.94 -6.29
C LEU A 110 -3.47 8.87 -5.48
N SER A 111 -4.33 9.32 -4.57
CA SER A 111 -5.36 8.51 -3.93
C SER A 111 -6.70 8.83 -4.56
N ALA A 112 -7.40 7.82 -5.06
CA ALA A 112 -8.77 7.96 -5.53
C ALA A 112 -9.72 7.19 -4.61
N LEU A 113 -10.66 7.90 -4.00
CA LEU A 113 -11.72 7.33 -3.17
C LEU A 113 -13.02 7.34 -3.97
N PHE A 114 -13.57 6.15 -4.21
CA PHE A 114 -14.77 5.96 -4.99
C PHE A 114 -15.88 5.33 -4.16
N ARG A 115 -17.00 6.04 -4.01
CA ARG A 115 -18.21 5.49 -3.39
C ARG A 115 -19.05 4.80 -4.44
N ALA A 116 -18.72 3.54 -4.73
CA ALA A 116 -19.23 2.84 -5.92
C ALA A 116 -20.73 2.53 -5.85
N ARG A 117 -21.10 1.66 -4.92
CA ARG A 117 -22.47 1.15 -4.72
C ARG A 117 -22.57 0.46 -3.35
N PRO A 118 -23.80 0.20 -2.85
CA PRO A 118 -23.99 -0.48 -1.59
C PRO A 118 -23.27 -1.83 -1.50
N GLY A 119 -22.57 -2.07 -0.41
CA GLY A 119 -21.97 -3.35 -0.04
C GLY A 119 -20.59 -3.66 -0.61
N VAL A 120 -19.96 -2.75 -1.35
CA VAL A 120 -18.61 -2.95 -1.92
C VAL A 120 -17.53 -2.91 -0.85
N ASN A 121 -17.63 -2.01 0.13
CA ASN A 121 -16.66 -1.90 1.21
C ASN A 121 -17.36 -1.45 2.50
N LYS A 122 -18.20 -2.32 3.05
CA LYS A 122 -19.00 -2.02 4.26
C LYS A 122 -18.17 -1.53 5.45
N LYS A 123 -16.89 -1.93 5.53
CA LYS A 123 -15.97 -1.50 6.60
C LYS A 123 -15.62 0.00 6.53
N ASN A 124 -15.82 0.61 5.37
CA ASN A 124 -15.46 1.99 5.07
C ASN A 124 -16.63 2.74 4.43
N ASP A 125 -17.86 2.44 4.85
CA ASP A 125 -19.09 3.07 4.30
C ASP A 125 -19.16 3.05 2.76
N ASP A 126 -18.76 1.92 2.18
CA ASP A 126 -18.69 1.65 0.75
C ASP A 126 -17.73 2.52 -0.07
N TRP A 127 -16.85 3.26 0.61
CA TRP A 127 -15.70 3.91 -0.02
C TRP A 127 -14.62 2.89 -0.36
N TYR A 128 -14.29 2.84 -1.64
CA TYR A 128 -13.20 2.03 -2.17
C TYR A 128 -12.03 2.94 -2.53
N GLU A 129 -10.89 2.72 -1.88
CA GLU A 129 -9.66 3.48 -2.12
C GLU A 129 -8.76 2.75 -3.12
N LEU A 130 -8.16 3.53 -4.02
CA LEU A 130 -7.11 3.13 -4.94
C LEU A 130 -5.94 4.11 -4.83
N TYR A 131 -4.73 3.59 -4.78
CA TYR A 131 -3.50 4.39 -4.76
C TYR A 131 -2.68 4.06 -6.01
N TYR A 132 -2.38 5.09 -6.80
CA TYR A 132 -1.62 4.99 -8.04
C TYR A 132 -0.37 5.88 -7.98
N LEU A 133 0.67 5.49 -8.71
CA LEU A 133 1.69 6.44 -9.14
C LEU A 133 1.12 7.35 -10.23
N ALA A 134 1.79 8.49 -10.47
CA ALA A 134 1.35 9.47 -11.46
C ALA A 134 1.27 8.92 -12.90
N ASP A 135 1.98 7.84 -13.20
CA ASP A 135 1.93 7.14 -14.49
C ASP A 135 0.78 6.12 -14.60
N GLY A 136 -0.04 5.98 -13.56
CA GLY A 136 -1.13 5.01 -13.50
C GLY A 136 -0.76 3.64 -12.96
N THR A 137 0.50 3.43 -12.57
CA THR A 137 0.91 2.19 -11.94
C THR A 137 0.12 1.96 -10.66
N ILE A 138 -0.57 0.82 -10.59
CA ILE A 138 -1.37 0.46 -9.43
C ILE A 138 -0.46 0.03 -8.30
N VAL A 139 -0.49 0.76 -7.19
CA VAL A 139 0.33 0.47 -6.01
C VAL A 139 -0.48 -0.27 -4.96
N LYS A 140 -1.70 0.21 -4.67
CA LYS A 140 -2.54 -0.34 -3.60
C LYS A 140 -4.02 -0.17 -3.90
N SER A 141 -4.87 -1.04 -3.37
CA SER A 141 -6.31 -0.84 -3.32
C SER A 141 -6.96 -1.43 -2.08
N SER A 142 -8.21 -1.04 -1.81
CA SER A 142 -9.02 -1.61 -0.72
C SER A 142 -9.26 -3.12 -0.83
N ALA A 143 -9.02 -3.73 -2.00
CA ALA A 143 -9.13 -5.19 -2.18
C ALA A 143 -7.84 -5.94 -1.81
N ASP A 144 -6.76 -5.25 -1.46
CA ASP A 144 -5.50 -5.91 -1.13
C ASP A 144 -5.60 -6.61 0.22
N SER A 145 -5.57 -7.95 0.17
CA SER A 145 -5.93 -8.82 1.29
C SER A 145 -4.75 -9.46 2.02
N SER A 146 -3.51 -9.04 1.72
CA SER A 146 -2.33 -9.58 2.40
C SER A 146 -2.40 -9.39 3.92
N LYS A 147 -2.03 -10.43 4.67
CA LYS A 147 -1.94 -10.36 6.14
C LYS A 147 -0.89 -9.36 6.65
N TYR A 148 0.05 -8.98 5.78
CA TYR A 148 1.07 -7.98 6.08
C TYR A 148 0.60 -6.55 5.78
N ASN A 149 -0.57 -6.39 5.17
CA ASN A 149 -1.13 -5.09 4.86
C ASN A 149 -1.35 -4.27 6.14
N ARG A 150 -0.92 -3.01 6.08
CA ARG A 150 -1.04 -2.02 7.14
C ARG A 150 -1.39 -0.66 6.49
N PRO A 151 -2.27 0.15 7.10
CA PRO A 151 -2.62 1.45 6.56
C PRO A 151 -1.38 2.34 6.40
N GLY A 152 -1.23 2.98 5.24
CA GLY A 152 -0.13 3.90 4.95
C GLY A 152 1.15 3.21 4.45
N PHE A 153 1.13 1.88 4.27
CA PHE A 153 2.30 1.13 3.79
C PHE A 153 1.98 0.27 2.56
N LEU A 154 2.93 0.26 1.62
CA LEU A 154 3.06 -0.79 0.62
C LEU A 154 3.90 -1.92 1.21
N THR A 155 3.40 -3.16 1.08
CA THR A 155 4.14 -4.35 1.49
C THR A 155 4.27 -5.36 0.37
N LYS A 156 5.47 -5.89 0.16
CA LYS A 156 5.73 -7.01 -0.75
C LYS A 156 6.63 -8.09 -0.15
N VAL A 157 6.43 -9.35 -0.50
CA VAL A 157 7.30 -10.46 -0.12
C VAL A 157 8.13 -10.83 -1.32
N ILE A 158 9.41 -10.49 -1.28
CA ILE A 158 10.38 -10.77 -2.34
C ILE A 158 11.48 -11.63 -1.71
N ASP A 159 11.73 -12.80 -2.29
CA ASP A 159 12.67 -13.81 -1.78
C ASP A 159 12.45 -14.16 -0.30
N GLY A 160 11.19 -14.28 0.11
CA GLY A 160 10.80 -14.62 1.48
C GLY A 160 10.96 -13.49 2.51
N ARG A 161 11.44 -12.32 2.09
CA ARG A 161 11.62 -11.13 2.92
C ARG A 161 10.47 -10.16 2.72
N LEU A 162 10.00 -9.55 3.81
CA LEU A 162 8.92 -8.58 3.78
C LEU A 162 9.51 -7.19 3.52
N TRP A 163 9.35 -6.71 2.30
CA TRP A 163 9.57 -5.31 1.97
C TRP A 163 8.41 -4.45 2.44
N VAL A 164 8.75 -3.30 3.01
CA VAL A 164 7.81 -2.33 3.55
C VAL A 164 8.28 -0.94 3.16
N LEU A 165 7.42 -0.17 2.50
CA LEU A 165 7.64 1.26 2.28
C LEU A 165 6.39 2.03 2.69
N SER A 166 6.59 3.25 3.20
CA SER A 166 5.50 4.20 3.37
C SER A 166 4.95 4.60 2.00
N LEU A 167 3.66 4.92 1.89
CA LEU A 167 3.04 5.35 0.64
C LEU A 167 3.56 6.71 0.13
N ASP A 168 4.25 7.49 0.95
CA ASP A 168 4.93 8.72 0.53
C ASP A 168 6.41 8.53 0.18
N SER A 169 6.93 7.29 0.21
CA SER A 169 8.34 7.01 -0.07
C SER A 169 8.69 7.30 -1.53
N PRO A 170 9.87 7.92 -1.81
CA PRO A 170 10.33 8.12 -3.18
C PRO A 170 10.69 6.83 -3.91
N SER A 171 10.86 5.71 -3.20
CA SER A 171 11.27 4.43 -3.77
C SER A 171 10.13 3.43 -3.96
N ILE A 172 8.87 3.89 -3.93
CA ILE A 172 7.72 3.00 -4.18
C ILE A 172 7.78 2.36 -5.57
N SER A 173 8.20 3.11 -6.59
CA SER A 173 8.34 2.59 -7.96
C SER A 173 9.24 1.36 -8.00
N ASP A 174 10.38 1.41 -7.30
CA ASP A 174 11.37 0.32 -7.27
C ASP A 174 10.78 -0.93 -6.61
N LEU A 175 9.99 -0.74 -5.55
CA LEU A 175 9.32 -1.85 -4.89
C LEU A 175 8.18 -2.43 -5.73
N VAL A 176 7.41 -1.59 -6.41
CA VAL A 176 6.35 -2.06 -7.30
C VAL A 176 6.92 -2.89 -8.44
N ALA A 177 8.06 -2.48 -9.01
CA ALA A 177 8.82 -3.22 -10.02
C ALA A 177 9.40 -4.56 -9.52
N GLY A 178 9.40 -4.80 -8.20
CA GLY A 178 9.81 -6.07 -7.59
C GLY A 178 11.28 -6.14 -7.18
N GLU A 179 12.02 -5.04 -7.27
CA GLU A 179 13.43 -4.97 -6.89
C GLU A 179 13.60 -4.45 -5.45
N GLY A 180 12.77 -3.46 -5.08
CA GLY A 180 12.92 -2.67 -3.87
C GLY A 180 14.09 -1.67 -3.98
N PRO A 181 14.17 -0.68 -3.07
CA PRO A 181 15.23 0.33 -3.13
C PRO A 181 16.63 -0.26 -2.95
N GLU A 182 17.58 0.27 -3.73
CA GLU A 182 19.00 -0.07 -3.62
C GLU A 182 19.51 0.17 -2.20
N LYS A 183 19.26 1.38 -1.67
CA LYS A 183 19.59 1.73 -0.28
C LYS A 183 18.43 1.33 0.63
N HIS A 184 18.69 0.37 1.51
CA HIS A 184 17.67 -0.14 2.41
C HIS A 184 18.26 -0.56 3.76
N VAL A 185 17.39 -0.58 4.76
CA VAL A 185 17.60 -1.19 6.06
C VAL A 185 17.09 -2.62 6.04
N THR A 186 17.87 -3.54 6.61
CA THR A 186 17.47 -4.94 6.80
C THR A 186 17.33 -5.22 8.30
N LEU A 187 16.17 -5.70 8.73
CA LEU A 187 15.86 -6.05 10.11
C LEU A 187 15.50 -7.55 10.20
N PRO A 188 16.48 -8.42 10.47
CA PRO A 188 16.25 -9.86 10.55
C PRO A 188 15.25 -10.21 11.65
N GLY A 189 14.20 -10.97 11.31
CA GLY A 189 13.23 -11.49 12.28
C GLY A 189 12.31 -10.46 12.94
N ALA A 190 12.37 -9.19 12.52
CA ALA A 190 11.62 -8.11 13.17
C ALA A 190 10.15 -8.04 12.72
N GLY A 191 9.81 -8.60 11.56
CA GLY A 191 8.47 -8.55 11.01
C GLY A 191 7.53 -9.62 11.55
N PRO A 192 6.23 -9.52 11.18
CA PRO A 192 5.26 -10.58 11.47
C PRO A 192 5.76 -11.94 10.96
N ASP A 193 5.40 -13.02 11.68
CA ASP A 193 5.88 -14.39 11.42
C ASP A 193 7.42 -14.52 11.43
N ARG A 194 8.11 -13.66 12.19
CA ARG A 194 9.58 -13.56 12.22
C ARG A 194 10.20 -13.32 10.83
N LYS A 195 9.48 -12.64 9.94
CA LYS A 195 10.04 -12.25 8.63
C LYS A 195 11.13 -11.20 8.80
N THR A 196 12.11 -11.27 7.90
CA THR A 196 13.07 -10.17 7.74
C THR A 196 12.35 -9.01 7.08
N ILE A 197 12.36 -7.84 7.74
CA ILE A 197 11.87 -6.60 7.13
C ILE A 197 12.99 -5.97 6.30
N LYS A 198 12.67 -5.57 5.08
CA LYS A 198 13.48 -4.66 4.26
C LYS A 198 12.70 -3.37 4.01
N THR A 199 13.34 -2.22 4.14
CA THR A 199 12.66 -0.93 4.03
C THR A 199 13.66 0.18 3.70
N ASP A 200 13.21 1.36 3.31
CA ASP A 200 14.08 2.51 3.02
C ASP A 200 14.73 3.11 4.27
N SER A 201 14.04 3.07 5.42
CA SER A 201 14.53 3.69 6.65
C SER A 201 14.14 2.91 7.92
N ARG A 202 14.89 3.14 8.99
CA ARG A 202 14.57 2.56 10.31
C ARG A 202 13.23 3.10 10.85
N GLU A 203 12.91 4.35 10.55
CA GLU A 203 11.68 5.02 10.94
C GLU A 203 10.46 4.37 10.28
N THR A 204 10.53 4.13 8.97
CA THR A 204 9.49 3.41 8.21
C THR A 204 9.20 2.03 8.82
N ALA A 205 10.25 1.28 9.18
CA ALA A 205 10.07 -0.01 9.86
C ALA A 205 9.38 0.14 11.22
N ILE A 206 9.76 1.14 12.02
CA ILE A 206 9.12 1.40 13.32
C ILE A 206 7.65 1.72 13.10
N HIS A 207 7.32 2.67 12.23
CA HIS A 207 5.93 3.07 11.98
C HIS A 207 5.09 1.89 11.49
N TYR A 208 5.62 1.07 10.59
CA TYR A 208 4.95 -0.15 10.12
C TYR A 208 4.65 -1.15 11.25
N LEU A 209 5.62 -1.41 12.12
CA LEU A 209 5.46 -2.35 13.25
C LEU A 209 4.43 -1.84 14.27
N PHE A 210 4.20 -0.53 14.30
CA PHE A 210 3.23 0.13 15.15
C PHE A 210 1.85 0.34 14.51
N ALA A 211 1.71 0.22 13.19
CA ALA A 211 0.47 0.40 12.44
C ALA A 211 -0.54 -0.77 12.59
N LYS A 212 -0.66 -1.36 13.79
CA LYS A 212 -1.47 -2.56 14.01
C LYS A 212 -2.98 -2.29 13.80
N PRO A 213 -3.72 -3.22 13.17
CA PRO A 213 -5.17 -3.12 13.07
C PRO A 213 -5.82 -2.98 14.46
N GLY A 214 -6.83 -2.12 14.56
CA GLY A 214 -7.54 -1.85 15.82
C GLY A 214 -6.88 -0.77 16.68
N PHE A 215 -5.71 -0.25 16.29
CA PHE A 215 -5.02 0.83 17.00
C PHE A 215 -4.77 2.03 16.10
N VAL A 216 -4.64 3.19 16.72
CA VAL A 216 -4.10 4.41 16.12
C VAL A 216 -2.82 4.76 16.88
N THR A 217 -1.75 5.02 16.15
CA THR A 217 -0.44 5.32 16.72
C THR A 217 0.03 6.70 16.27
N TYR A 218 0.54 7.50 17.19
CA TYR A 218 1.21 8.76 16.93
C TYR A 218 2.65 8.72 17.44
N PHE A 219 3.58 9.32 16.72
CA PHE A 219 4.99 9.39 17.12
C PHE A 219 5.36 10.81 17.49
N GLU A 220 5.79 10.99 18.74
CA GLU A 220 6.22 12.29 19.26
C GLU A 220 7.48 12.08 20.11
N ASP A 221 8.53 12.85 19.82
CA ASP A 221 9.82 12.80 20.53
C ASP A 221 10.40 11.38 20.68
N GLY A 222 10.29 10.56 19.64
CA GLY A 222 10.76 9.17 19.64
C GLY A 222 9.95 8.21 20.53
N ARG A 223 8.72 8.59 20.91
CA ARG A 223 7.79 7.78 21.69
C ARG A 223 6.54 7.50 20.87
N ALA A 224 6.01 6.29 21.03
CA ALA A 224 4.78 5.87 20.35
C ALA A 224 3.60 6.01 21.31
N TRP A 225 2.68 6.90 20.98
CA TRP A 225 1.38 7.03 21.63
C TRP A 225 0.37 6.09 20.97
N ILE A 226 -0.21 5.18 21.75
CA ILE A 226 -1.09 4.13 21.27
C ILE A 226 -2.49 4.32 21.83
N PHE A 227 -3.47 4.29 20.94
CA PHE A 227 -4.88 4.37 21.28
C PHE A 227 -5.63 3.24 20.60
N ALA A 228 -6.62 2.67 21.27
CA ALA A 228 -7.61 1.84 20.61
C ALA A 228 -8.39 2.69 19.59
N LYS A 229 -8.62 2.15 18.39
CA LYS A 229 -9.32 2.84 17.30
C LYS A 229 -10.76 3.16 17.72
N ASN A 230 -11.28 4.31 17.28
CA ASN A 230 -12.65 4.79 17.54
C ASN A 230 -12.98 5.05 19.02
N THR A 231 -11.98 5.32 19.86
CA THR A 231 -12.19 5.74 21.25
C THR A 231 -12.20 7.26 21.39
N GLU A 232 -12.85 7.77 22.44
CA GLU A 232 -12.81 9.19 22.79
C GLU A 232 -11.37 9.67 23.02
N ALA A 233 -10.53 8.83 23.64
CA ALA A 233 -9.12 9.14 23.87
C ALA A 233 -8.33 9.38 22.57
N ALA A 234 -8.55 8.55 21.53
CA ALA A 234 -7.93 8.76 20.22
C ALA A 234 -8.39 10.07 19.56
N THR A 235 -9.66 10.43 19.75
CA THR A 235 -10.27 11.64 19.19
C THR A 235 -9.78 12.89 19.92
N HIS A 236 -9.70 12.84 21.25
CA HIS A 236 -9.17 13.90 22.10
C HIS A 236 -7.71 14.16 21.80
N PHE A 237 -6.88 13.11 21.68
CA PHE A 237 -5.46 13.27 21.36
C PHE A 237 -5.23 14.06 20.07
N LYS A 238 -6.02 13.75 19.03
CA LYS A 238 -5.94 14.46 17.75
C LYS A 238 -6.32 15.94 17.83
N LYS A 239 -7.21 16.31 18.76
CA LYS A 239 -7.76 17.68 18.87
C LYS A 239 -7.03 18.54 19.89
N GLU A 240 -6.74 17.98 21.06
CA GLU A 240 -6.29 18.70 22.25
C GLU A 240 -4.85 18.31 22.65
N GLY A 241 -4.29 17.26 22.03
CA GLY A 241 -2.94 16.79 22.30
C GLY A 241 -2.87 15.83 23.50
N LEU A 242 -1.81 15.96 24.30
CA LEU A 242 -1.47 14.97 25.33
C LEU A 242 -2.59 14.77 26.36
N PRO A 243 -3.00 13.53 26.66
CA PRO A 243 -3.99 13.28 27.69
C PRO A 243 -3.41 13.59 29.08
N GLU A 244 -4.24 14.14 29.97
CA GLU A 244 -3.85 14.47 31.35
C GLU A 244 -3.31 13.24 32.11
N LYS A 245 -3.88 12.05 31.83
CA LYS A 245 -3.47 10.77 32.43
C LYS A 245 -3.01 9.83 31.33
N HIS A 246 -1.84 9.23 31.54
CA HIS A 246 -1.32 8.20 30.67
C HIS A 246 -0.39 7.25 31.41
N VAL A 247 -0.23 6.06 30.86
CA VAL A 247 0.74 5.05 31.29
C VAL A 247 1.91 5.07 30.31
N THR A 248 3.13 4.99 30.83
CA THR A 248 4.36 4.88 30.03
C THR A 248 5.04 3.54 30.29
N ARG A 249 5.42 2.83 29.22
CA ARG A 249 6.29 1.64 29.30
C ARG A 249 7.54 1.86 28.46
N ILE A 250 8.66 2.06 29.15
CA ILE A 250 9.96 2.30 28.53
C ILE A 250 10.46 1.01 27.87
N GLY A 251 10.85 1.11 26.60
CA GLY A 251 11.47 -0.01 25.88
C GLY A 251 10.56 -1.19 25.56
N ALA A 252 9.24 -1.07 25.80
CA ALA A 252 8.29 -2.17 25.64
C ALA A 252 7.82 -2.37 24.19
N GLY A 253 7.99 -1.38 23.32
CA GLY A 253 7.57 -1.46 21.92
C GLY A 253 8.60 -2.08 21.00
N PRO A 254 8.22 -2.30 19.72
CA PRO A 254 9.15 -2.63 18.66
C PRO A 254 10.44 -1.82 18.74
N MET A 255 11.57 -2.51 18.61
CA MET A 255 12.90 -1.89 18.57
C MET A 255 13.24 -1.10 19.84
N ARG A 256 12.68 -1.51 20.99
CA ARG A 256 12.83 -0.85 22.30
C ARG A 256 12.30 0.59 22.33
N THR A 257 11.27 0.86 21.53
CA THR A 257 10.55 2.14 21.54
C THR A 257 9.75 2.27 22.85
N THR A 258 9.69 3.48 23.41
CA THR A 258 8.83 3.78 24.56
C THR A 258 7.38 3.89 24.11
N ILE A 259 6.49 3.16 24.77
CA ILE A 259 5.05 3.20 24.50
C ILE A 259 4.36 4.06 25.56
N LYS A 260 3.45 4.90 25.10
CA LYS A 260 2.49 5.64 25.94
C LYS A 260 1.06 5.30 25.52
N ALA A 261 0.13 5.23 26.47
CA ALA A 261 -1.29 5.02 26.20
C ALA A 261 -2.15 5.61 27.33
N PRO A 262 -3.47 5.78 27.15
CA PRO A 262 -4.37 6.26 28.20
C PRO A 262 -4.34 5.40 29.47
N ASP A 263 -4.19 4.08 29.30
CA ASP A 263 -4.21 3.10 30.38
C ASP A 263 -3.27 1.90 30.08
N ALA A 264 -3.06 1.06 31.09
CA ALA A 264 -2.19 -0.11 30.97
C ALA A 264 -2.80 -1.22 30.09
N GLU A 265 -4.12 -1.33 30.08
CA GLU A 265 -4.89 -2.33 29.33
C GLU A 265 -4.69 -2.15 27.82
N THR A 266 -4.75 -0.90 27.34
CA THR A 266 -4.46 -0.53 25.95
C THR A 266 -3.06 -0.98 25.53
N ILE A 267 -2.06 -0.82 26.41
CA ILE A 267 -0.69 -1.29 26.11
C ILE A 267 -0.62 -2.82 26.08
N ASP A 268 -1.28 -3.50 27.03
CA ASP A 268 -1.27 -4.97 27.07
C ASP A 268 -1.98 -5.58 25.84
N MET A 269 -3.13 -5.03 25.44
CA MET A 269 -3.82 -5.39 24.20
C MET A 269 -2.94 -5.15 22.98
N PHE A 270 -2.30 -3.98 22.89
CA PHE A 270 -1.42 -3.64 21.76
C PHE A 270 -0.22 -4.59 21.66
N LEU A 271 0.40 -4.95 22.78
CA LEU A 271 1.52 -5.87 22.83
C LEU A 271 1.11 -7.33 22.62
N GLY A 272 -0.19 -7.64 22.66
CA GLY A 272 -0.70 -8.99 22.51
C GLY A 272 -0.32 -9.89 23.68
N LYS A 273 -0.26 -9.35 24.90
CA LYS A 273 -0.14 -10.22 26.07
C LYS A 273 -1.45 -11.00 26.22
N PRO A 274 -1.39 -12.32 26.46
CA PRO A 274 -2.60 -13.08 26.73
C PRO A 274 -3.29 -12.53 27.98
N GLU A 275 -4.62 -12.42 27.94
CA GLU A 275 -5.44 -12.30 29.14
C GLU A 275 -4.99 -13.39 30.13
N LYS A 276 -4.79 -12.99 31.39
CA LYS A 276 -4.35 -13.90 32.45
C LYS A 276 -5.43 -14.90 32.82
#